data_AF-A0A1B3WSE2-F1
#
_entry.id   AF-A0A1B3WSE2-F1
#
_cell.length_a   1.000
_cell.length_b   1.000
_cell.length_c   1.000
_cell.angle_alpha   90.00
_cell.angle_beta   90.00
_cell.angle_gamma   90.00
#
_symmetry.space_group_name_H-M   'P 1'
#
loop_
_entity.id
_entity.type
_entity.pdbx_description
1 polymer ?
#
loop_
_entity_poly.entity_id
_entity_poly.type
_entity_poly.pdbx_seq_one_letter_code
_entity_poly.pdbx_strand_id
1 'polypeptide(L)'
;MTVAVYFVVCLPGDLSNVMVGRIRPLSLLTCIEYQTHFVLWAMMNSPLIIGCDVRSMSDRTREILTNPDVISINQDLECRSCYRLNAFGSPDAFILVKQLSGAEWAVGFFNFGETTAHVELHFWDMGLSLQSGMCLQFYDCLNHEQMGYQREFYACWIEPHGCRLFRCRAHET
;
A
#
# COMPACT_ATOMS: atom_id res chain seq x y z
N MET A 1 -20.80 9.67 13.18
CA MET A 1 -19.90 8.57 12.78
C MET A 1 -20.25 8.23 11.34
N THR A 2 -19.68 8.97 10.39
CA THR A 2 -20.05 8.86 8.97
C THR A 2 -19.22 7.76 8.36
N VAL A 3 -19.85 6.61 8.09
CA VAL A 3 -19.23 5.56 7.26
C VAL A 3 -19.22 6.11 5.85
N ALA A 4 -18.09 6.63 5.41
CA ALA A 4 -17.91 6.95 4.01
C ALA A 4 -17.82 5.62 3.26
N VAL A 5 -18.89 5.28 2.55
CA VAL A 5 -18.94 4.18 1.59
C VAL A 5 -18.18 4.66 0.36
N TYR A 6 -16.99 4.13 0.14
CA TYR A 6 -16.19 4.51 -1.01
C TYR A 6 -16.25 3.42 -2.09
N PHE A 7 -16.62 3.83 -3.30
CA PHE A 7 -16.60 3.04 -4.53
C PHE A 7 -15.25 3.18 -5.23
N VAL A 8 -14.65 2.09 -5.71
CA VAL A 8 -13.47 2.15 -6.59
C VAL A 8 -13.62 1.14 -7.73
N VAL A 9 -13.96 1.61 -8.94
CA VAL A 9 -13.18 1.43 -10.18
C VAL A 9 -14.06 1.73 -11.43
N CYS A 10 -13.58 2.66 -12.26
CA CYS A 10 -13.68 2.84 -13.72
C CYS A 10 -14.96 2.43 -14.50
N LEU A 11 -15.82 3.41 -14.85
CA LEU A 11 -16.78 3.30 -15.96
C LEU A 11 -16.30 4.11 -17.18
N PRO A 12 -16.53 3.64 -18.42
CA PRO A 12 -16.53 4.53 -19.58
C PRO A 12 -17.84 5.31 -19.56
N GLY A 13 -17.74 6.62 -19.33
CA GLY A 13 -18.90 7.50 -19.25
C GLY A 13 -18.93 8.25 -17.93
N ASP A 14 -18.68 9.55 -18.08
CA ASP A 14 -18.95 10.66 -17.18
C ASP A 14 -19.72 10.33 -15.89
N LEU A 15 -19.12 10.64 -14.74
CA LEU A 15 -19.78 11.21 -13.56
C LEU A 15 -18.70 11.64 -12.56
N SER A 16 -18.67 12.95 -12.31
CA SER A 16 -17.84 13.64 -11.36
C SER A 16 -18.19 13.29 -9.90
N ASN A 17 -17.20 13.50 -9.03
CA ASN A 17 -17.24 13.51 -7.56
C ASN A 17 -16.84 12.21 -6.84
N VAL A 18 -15.56 12.10 -6.45
CA VAL A 18 -15.14 11.95 -5.03
C VAL A 18 -13.69 12.46 -4.90
N MET A 19 -13.47 13.38 -3.96
CA MET A 19 -12.22 14.09 -3.69
C MET A 19 -11.34 13.32 -2.70
N VAL A 20 -10.20 12.80 -3.19
CA VAL A 20 -8.93 12.81 -2.45
C VAL A 20 -8.00 13.67 -3.28
N GLY A 21 -7.42 14.70 -2.66
CA GLY A 21 -6.72 15.85 -3.26
C GLY A 21 -6.32 15.73 -4.73
N ARG A 22 -6.97 16.51 -5.60
CA ARG A 22 -6.56 16.80 -7.00
C ARG A 22 -6.01 15.61 -7.80
N ILE A 23 -6.52 14.40 -7.58
CA ILE A 23 -6.21 13.25 -8.44
C ILE A 23 -7.00 13.41 -9.75
N ARG A 24 -6.33 13.21 -10.88
CA ARG A 24 -6.94 13.27 -12.22
C ARG A 24 -8.11 12.27 -12.33
N PRO A 25 -9.11 12.51 -13.21
CA PRO A 25 -10.17 11.54 -13.43
C PRO A 25 -9.58 10.15 -13.76
N LEU A 26 -10.10 9.10 -13.12
CA LEU A 26 -9.52 7.75 -13.13
C LEU A 26 -9.32 7.17 -14.55
N SER A 27 -10.08 7.62 -15.54
CA SER A 27 -9.91 7.25 -16.95
C SER A 27 -8.56 7.67 -17.56
N LEU A 28 -7.73 8.43 -16.83
CA LEU A 28 -6.41 8.90 -17.25
C LEU A 28 -5.25 8.38 -16.38
N LEU A 29 -5.51 7.45 -15.44
CA LEU A 29 -4.45 6.90 -14.59
C LEU A 29 -3.61 5.87 -15.36
N THR A 30 -2.31 5.92 -15.15
CA THR A 30 -1.34 4.91 -15.56
C THR A 30 -1.53 3.61 -14.76
N CYS A 31 -0.97 2.50 -15.25
CA CYS A 31 -1.01 1.22 -14.52
C CYS A 31 -0.37 1.33 -13.12
N ILE A 32 0.64 2.18 -12.98
CA ILE A 32 1.33 2.44 -11.70
C ILE A 32 0.39 3.13 -10.73
N GLU A 33 -0.28 4.19 -11.15
CA GLU A 33 -1.24 4.91 -10.31
C GLU A 33 -2.43 4.05 -9.89
N TYR A 34 -2.92 3.18 -10.78
CA TYR A 34 -3.98 2.21 -10.44
C TYR A 34 -3.54 1.24 -9.34
N GLN A 35 -2.32 0.73 -9.43
CA GLN A 35 -1.74 -0.15 -8.41
C GLN A 35 -1.56 0.58 -7.08
N THR A 36 -0.99 1.80 -7.12
CA THR A 36 -0.84 2.69 -5.95
C THR A 36 -2.18 2.95 -5.28
N HIS A 37 -3.22 3.26 -6.05
CA HIS A 37 -4.55 3.49 -5.54
C HIS A 37 -5.13 2.24 -4.87
N PHE A 38 -5.06 1.08 -5.53
CA PHE A 38 -5.58 -0.18 -4.98
C PHE A 38 -4.89 -0.56 -3.66
N VAL A 39 -3.56 -0.47 -3.61
CA VAL A 39 -2.75 -0.76 -2.41
C VAL A 39 -3.09 0.20 -1.27
N LEU A 40 -3.21 1.50 -1.57
CA LEU A 40 -3.59 2.51 -0.58
C LEU A 40 -4.98 2.21 0.01
N TRP A 41 -5.95 1.91 -0.86
CA TRP A 41 -7.33 1.57 -0.47
C TRP A 41 -7.37 0.34 0.43
N ALA A 42 -6.62 -0.69 0.05
CA ALA A 42 -6.50 -1.94 0.79
C ALA A 42 -5.90 -1.73 2.18
N MET A 43 -4.80 -0.97 2.29
CA MET A 43 -4.14 -0.64 3.55
C MET A 43 -5.04 0.12 4.52
N MET A 44 -5.96 0.93 4.01
CA MET A 44 -6.90 1.73 4.79
C MET A 44 -8.17 0.97 5.23
N ASN A 45 -8.25 -0.35 5.01
CA ASN A 45 -9.44 -1.17 5.29
C ASN A 45 -10.71 -0.67 4.57
N SER A 46 -10.52 0.01 3.45
CA SER A 46 -11.66 0.54 2.72
C SER A 46 -12.33 -0.58 1.91
N PRO A 47 -13.65 -0.52 1.69
CA PRO A 47 -14.35 -1.52 0.87
C PRO A 47 -13.74 -1.63 -0.53
N LEU A 48 -13.43 -2.86 -0.96
CA LEU A 48 -12.91 -3.16 -2.29
C LEU A 48 -14.07 -3.52 -3.24
N ILE A 49 -14.79 -2.52 -3.72
CA ILE A 49 -15.97 -2.70 -4.60
C ILE A 49 -15.62 -2.30 -6.02
N ILE A 50 -15.51 -3.28 -6.93
CA ILE A 50 -15.20 -3.09 -8.35
C ILE A 50 -16.40 -2.45 -9.08
N GLY A 51 -16.18 -1.33 -9.76
CA GLY A 51 -17.20 -0.66 -10.57
C GLY A 51 -17.04 -0.79 -12.09
N CYS A 52 -16.01 -1.49 -12.59
CA CYS A 52 -15.75 -1.60 -14.03
C CYS A 52 -16.46 -2.77 -14.69
N ASP A 53 -16.59 -2.71 -16.01
CA ASP A 53 -17.06 -3.85 -16.79
C ASP A 53 -16.02 -4.98 -16.73
N VAL A 54 -16.30 -5.95 -15.87
CA VAL A 54 -15.44 -7.12 -15.65
C VAL A 54 -15.26 -7.99 -16.89
N ARG A 55 -16.14 -7.85 -17.89
CA ARG A 55 -16.07 -8.61 -19.15
C ARG A 55 -15.05 -8.01 -20.12
N SER A 56 -14.71 -6.74 -19.94
CA SER A 56 -13.79 -5.99 -20.81
C SER A 56 -12.60 -5.40 -20.05
N MET A 57 -12.27 -5.94 -18.87
CA MET A 57 -11.09 -5.49 -18.12
C MET A 57 -9.80 -5.94 -18.82
N SER A 58 -8.76 -5.11 -18.74
CA SER A 58 -7.43 -5.52 -19.20
C SER A 58 -6.83 -6.57 -18.26
N ASP A 59 -5.97 -7.45 -18.78
CA ASP A 59 -5.27 -8.45 -17.96
C ASP A 59 -4.47 -7.81 -16.84
N ARG A 60 -3.85 -6.65 -17.10
CA ARG A 60 -3.10 -5.92 -16.08
C ARG A 60 -3.99 -5.40 -14.96
N THR A 61 -5.17 -4.87 -15.29
CA THR A 61 -6.15 -4.44 -14.28
C THR A 61 -6.63 -5.62 -13.46
N ARG A 62 -6.86 -6.77 -14.11
CA ARG A 62 -7.24 -8.01 -13.44
C ARG A 62 -6.17 -8.43 -12.43
N GLU A 63 -4.91 -8.52 -12.85
CA GLU A 63 -3.77 -8.87 -11.98
C GLU A 63 -3.74 -8.01 -10.71
N ILE A 64 -3.89 -6.69 -10.86
CA ILE A 64 -3.91 -5.76 -9.72
C ILE A 64 -5.08 -6.07 -8.80
N LEU A 65 -6.31 -6.11 -9.33
CA LEU A 65 -7.53 -6.28 -8.53
C LEU A 65 -7.67 -7.66 -7.89
N THR A 66 -6.99 -8.68 -8.44
CA THR A 66 -7.01 -10.05 -7.92
C THR A 66 -5.77 -10.45 -7.14
N ASN A 67 -4.88 -9.51 -6.80
CA ASN A 67 -3.67 -9.82 -6.04
C ASN A 67 -4.04 -10.35 -4.63
N PRO A 68 -3.75 -11.63 -4.31
CA PRO A 68 -4.18 -12.24 -3.06
C PRO A 68 -3.49 -11.66 -1.82
N ASP A 69 -2.26 -11.17 -1.95
CA ASP A 69 -1.50 -10.60 -0.85
C ASP A 69 -2.06 -9.24 -0.43
N VAL A 70 -2.43 -8.41 -1.40
CA VAL A 70 -3.08 -7.12 -1.14
C VAL A 70 -4.47 -7.32 -0.55
N ILE A 71 -5.26 -8.26 -1.10
CA ILE A 71 -6.60 -8.57 -0.61
C ILE A 71 -6.54 -9.10 0.83
N SER A 72 -5.61 -10.01 1.13
CA SER A 72 -5.46 -10.56 2.49
C SER A 72 -5.05 -9.49 3.51
N ILE A 73 -4.30 -8.47 3.11
CA ILE A 73 -4.03 -7.31 3.98
C ILE A 73 -5.32 -6.54 4.28
N ASN A 74 -6.18 -6.29 3.29
CA ASN A 74 -7.45 -5.61 3.50
C ASN A 74 -8.42 -6.43 4.36
N GLN A 75 -8.45 -7.76 4.17
CA GLN A 75 -9.35 -8.70 4.83
C GLN A 75 -8.77 -9.32 6.13
N ASP A 76 -7.72 -8.71 6.69
CA ASP A 76 -7.10 -9.18 7.93
C ASP A 76 -8.09 -9.15 9.11
N LEU A 77 -8.09 -10.23 9.90
CA LEU A 77 -9.08 -10.47 10.96
C LEU A 77 -9.04 -9.42 12.08
N GLU A 78 -7.87 -8.83 12.36
CA GLU A 78 -7.72 -7.85 13.44
C GLU A 78 -8.32 -6.49 13.06
N CYS A 79 -8.60 -6.23 11.78
CA CYS A 79 -9.19 -5.00 11.26
C CYS A 79 -8.51 -3.70 11.79
N ARG A 80 -7.22 -3.78 12.13
CA ARG A 80 -6.47 -2.66 12.71
C ARG A 80 -6.31 -1.54 11.69
N SER A 81 -6.45 -0.29 12.13
CA SER A 81 -6.17 0.86 11.27
C SER A 81 -4.67 0.96 10.99
N CYS A 82 -4.31 1.38 9.79
CA CYS A 82 -2.95 1.82 9.50
C CYS A 82 -2.66 3.18 10.16
N TYR A 83 -1.40 3.46 10.41
CA TYR A 83 -0.90 4.80 10.75
C TYR A 83 0.14 5.26 9.73
N ARG A 84 0.28 6.58 9.59
CA ARG A 84 1.17 7.21 8.61
C ARG A 84 2.47 7.67 9.24
N LEU A 85 3.58 7.36 8.59
CA LEU A 85 4.90 7.95 8.83
C LEU A 85 5.27 8.82 7.63
N ASN A 86 5.89 9.97 7.88
CA ASN A 86 6.34 10.87 6.81
C ASN A 86 7.72 10.43 6.32
N ALA A 87 7.95 10.49 5.01
CA ALA A 87 9.28 10.25 4.46
C ALA A 87 10.18 11.48 4.69
N PHE A 88 11.32 11.29 5.34
CA PHE A 88 12.28 12.37 5.53
C PHE A 88 12.88 12.80 4.18
N GLY A 89 12.93 14.11 3.92
CA GLY A 89 13.46 14.65 2.66
C GLY A 89 12.57 14.49 1.42
N SER A 90 11.43 13.79 1.53
CA SER A 90 10.51 13.54 0.42
C SER A 90 9.07 13.92 0.82
N PRO A 91 8.66 15.20 0.70
CA PRO A 91 7.41 15.70 1.27
C PRO A 91 6.15 15.06 0.67
N ASP A 92 6.24 14.61 -0.58
CA ASP A 92 5.13 13.96 -1.30
C ASP A 92 5.16 12.42 -1.14
N ALA A 93 6.12 11.88 -0.38
CA ALA A 93 6.21 10.47 -0.08
C ALA A 93 5.87 10.18 1.39
N PHE A 94 5.29 9.01 1.64
CA PHE A 94 4.95 8.57 2.98
C PHE A 94 4.88 7.05 3.08
N ILE A 95 4.85 6.58 4.31
CA ILE A 95 4.76 5.16 4.64
C ILE A 95 3.46 4.96 5.41
N LEU A 96 2.71 3.91 5.08
CA LEU A 96 1.64 3.40 5.92
C LEU A 96 2.09 2.10 6.56
N VAL A 97 1.93 2.00 7.86
CA VAL A 97 2.20 0.78 8.62
C VAL A 97 0.89 0.30 9.22
N LYS A 98 0.61 -0.98 9.06
CA LYS A 98 -0.58 -1.65 9.60
C LYS A 98 -0.14 -2.94 10.29
N GLN A 99 -0.49 -3.10 11.56
CA GLN A 99 -0.30 -4.38 12.25
C GLN A 99 -1.36 -5.37 11.78
N LEU A 100 -0.95 -6.58 11.45
CA LEU A 100 -1.82 -7.68 11.01
C LEU A 100 -1.96 -8.72 12.12
N SER A 101 -2.88 -9.66 11.93
CA SER A 101 -2.94 -10.89 12.71
C SER A 101 -1.63 -11.70 12.61
N GLY A 102 -1.32 -12.52 13.61
CA GLY A 102 -0.15 -13.40 13.57
C GLY A 102 1.20 -12.73 13.84
N ALA A 103 1.21 -11.54 14.45
CA ALA A 103 2.42 -10.75 14.74
C ALA A 103 3.21 -10.34 13.48
N GLU A 104 2.48 -9.99 12.43
CA GLU A 104 3.01 -9.46 11.18
C GLU A 104 2.64 -7.98 11.02
N TRP A 105 3.33 -7.30 10.10
CA TRP A 105 3.02 -5.94 9.68
C TRP A 105 2.85 -5.89 8.16
N ALA A 106 1.90 -5.09 7.69
CA ALA A 106 1.90 -4.60 6.32
C ALA A 106 2.54 -3.20 6.30
N VAL A 107 3.48 -2.99 5.39
CA VAL A 107 4.19 -1.73 5.19
C VAL A 107 4.05 -1.31 3.74
N GLY A 108 3.33 -0.21 3.52
CA GLY A 108 3.16 0.39 2.20
C GLY A 108 3.98 1.67 2.07
N PHE A 109 4.84 1.75 1.06
CA PHE A 109 5.59 2.94 0.68
C PHE A 109 4.88 3.60 -0.50
N PHE A 110 4.63 4.90 -0.44
CA PHE A 110 3.89 5.64 -1.46
C PHE A 110 4.66 6.90 -1.86
N ASN A 111 4.69 7.19 -3.15
CA ASN A 111 5.23 8.44 -3.69
C ASN A 111 4.15 9.12 -4.55
N PHE A 112 3.66 10.27 -4.10
CA PHE A 112 2.72 11.12 -4.86
C PHE A 112 3.44 12.27 -5.59
N GLY A 113 4.77 12.32 -5.50
CA GLY A 113 5.59 13.32 -6.17
C GLY A 113 5.84 12.97 -7.64
N GLU A 114 6.37 13.95 -8.37
CA GLU A 114 6.69 13.84 -9.80
C GLU A 114 8.10 13.28 -10.06
N THR A 115 8.88 13.05 -9.00
CA THR A 115 10.26 12.54 -9.05
C THR A 115 10.40 11.29 -8.18
N THR A 116 11.33 10.41 -8.52
CA THR A 116 11.67 9.24 -7.69
C THR A 116 12.04 9.68 -6.27
N ALA A 117 11.44 9.05 -5.27
CA ALA A 117 11.65 9.36 -3.85
C ALA A 117 12.46 8.26 -3.17
N HIS A 118 13.44 8.65 -2.34
CA HIS A 118 14.09 7.74 -1.41
C HIS A 118 13.30 7.75 -0.10
N VAL A 119 12.86 6.57 0.35
CA VAL A 119 12.03 6.44 1.54
C VAL A 119 12.62 5.40 2.47
N GLU A 120 12.78 5.77 3.75
CA GLU A 120 13.38 4.96 4.79
C GLU A 120 12.35 4.69 5.89
N LEU A 121 12.17 3.41 6.23
CA LEU A 121 11.43 2.97 7.39
C LEU A 121 12.41 2.54 8.46
N HIS A 122 12.42 3.22 9.60
CA HIS A 122 13.13 2.73 10.77
C HIS A 122 12.23 1.87 11.65
N PHE A 123 12.75 0.76 12.15
CA PHE A 123 11.94 -0.24 12.84
C PHE A 123 11.50 0.22 14.23
N TRP A 124 12.20 1.18 14.83
CA TRP A 124 11.75 1.81 16.07
C TRP A 124 10.45 2.59 15.90
N ASP A 125 10.13 3.08 14.69
CA ASP A 125 8.82 3.71 14.38
C ASP A 125 7.67 2.69 14.37
N MET A 126 8.01 1.39 14.37
CA MET A 126 7.08 0.28 14.57
C MET A 126 7.15 -0.32 15.98
N GLY A 127 7.94 0.27 16.88
CA GLY A 127 8.16 -0.22 18.24
C GLY A 127 9.21 -1.34 18.35
N LEU A 128 9.97 -1.62 17.28
CA LEU A 128 11.03 -2.62 17.27
C LEU A 128 12.40 -1.93 17.39
N SER A 129 12.86 -1.74 18.63
CA SER A 129 14.19 -1.17 18.90
C SER A 129 15.30 -2.20 18.66
N LEU A 130 16.53 -1.74 18.45
CA LEU A 130 17.70 -2.62 18.30
C LEU A 130 17.88 -3.59 19.50
N GLN A 131 17.52 -3.13 20.70
CA GLN A 131 17.62 -3.91 21.94
C GLN A 131 16.64 -5.09 21.99
N SER A 132 15.60 -5.09 21.14
CA SER A 132 14.65 -6.20 21.06
C SER A 132 15.29 -7.50 20.56
N GLY A 133 16.45 -7.43 19.89
CA GLY A 133 17.06 -8.61 19.26
C GLY A 133 16.19 -9.18 18.13
N MET A 134 15.31 -8.36 17.54
CA MET A 134 14.42 -8.76 16.46
C MET A 134 14.94 -8.28 15.11
N CYS A 135 14.76 -9.10 14.09
CA CYS A 135 14.87 -8.74 12.68
C CYS A 135 13.53 -8.95 11.98
N LEU A 136 13.35 -8.30 10.84
CA LEU A 136 12.14 -8.43 10.04
C LEU A 136 12.45 -9.14 8.74
N GLN A 137 11.74 -10.21 8.46
CA GLN A 137 11.70 -10.81 7.12
C GLN A 137 10.67 -10.08 6.28
N PHE A 138 11.07 -9.55 5.12
CA PHE A 138 10.19 -8.85 4.21
C PHE A 138 9.69 -9.79 3.10
N TYR A 139 8.45 -9.62 2.69
CA TYR A 139 7.85 -10.26 1.53
C TYR A 139 7.19 -9.20 0.66
N ASP A 140 7.64 -9.06 -0.59
CA ASP A 140 7.08 -8.10 -1.56
C ASP A 140 5.75 -8.65 -2.11
N CYS A 141 4.65 -8.02 -1.69
CA CYS A 141 3.30 -8.45 -2.05
C CYS A 141 2.95 -8.18 -3.52
N LEU A 142 3.70 -7.32 -4.21
CA LEU A 142 3.41 -6.93 -5.59
C LEU A 142 4.15 -7.82 -6.58
N ASN A 143 5.37 -8.23 -6.21
CA ASN A 143 6.22 -9.12 -7.01
C ASN A 143 6.17 -10.59 -6.56
N HIS A 144 5.48 -10.87 -5.45
CA HIS A 144 5.40 -12.18 -4.81
C HIS A 144 6.77 -12.77 -4.43
N GLU A 145 7.67 -11.91 -3.97
CA GLU A 145 9.08 -12.25 -3.70
C GLU A 145 9.40 -12.18 -2.21
N GLN A 146 9.97 -13.26 -1.67
CA GLN A 146 10.51 -13.24 -0.31
C GLN A 146 11.89 -12.61 -0.29
N MET A 147 12.05 -11.56 0.50
CA MET A 147 13.31 -10.87 0.70
C MET A 147 14.04 -11.40 1.95
N GLY A 148 15.31 -11.01 2.07
CA GLY A 148 16.12 -11.33 3.23
C GLY A 148 15.66 -10.65 4.52
N TYR A 149 16.36 -10.98 5.61
CA TYR A 149 16.16 -10.35 6.90
C TYR A 149 16.79 -8.95 6.91
N GLN A 150 16.01 -7.99 7.37
CA GLN A 150 16.46 -6.62 7.58
C GLN A 150 16.54 -6.34 9.07
N ARG A 151 17.47 -5.45 9.45
CA ARG A 151 17.72 -5.01 10.82
C ARG A 151 17.74 -3.49 10.83
N GLU A 152 17.24 -2.91 11.92
CA GLU A 152 17.23 -1.46 12.20
C GLU A 152 16.34 -0.62 11.27
N PHE A 153 16.51 -0.75 9.96
CA PHE A 153 15.74 -0.01 8.97
C PHE A 153 15.64 -0.76 7.63
N TYR A 154 14.71 -0.30 6.78
CA TYR A 154 14.62 -0.67 5.38
C TYR A 154 14.45 0.59 4.54
N ALA A 155 15.19 0.69 3.44
CA ALA A 155 15.16 1.82 2.53
C ALA A 155 14.88 1.36 1.10
N CYS A 156 14.11 2.14 0.35
CA CYS A 156 13.88 1.86 -1.06
C CYS A 156 13.60 3.13 -1.87
N TRP A 157 13.85 3.03 -3.17
CA TRP A 157 13.46 4.04 -4.16
C TRP A 157 12.07 3.72 -4.69
N ILE A 158 11.20 4.73 -4.73
CA ILE A 158 9.84 4.63 -5.25
C ILE A 158 9.71 5.59 -6.42
N GLU A 159 9.36 5.06 -7.59
CA GLU A 159 9.10 5.86 -8.79
C GLU A 159 7.95 6.86 -8.59
N PRO A 160 7.88 7.95 -9.39
CA PRO A 160 6.77 8.89 -9.36
C PRO A 160 5.42 8.18 -9.42
N HIS A 161 4.49 8.60 -8.57
CA HIS A 161 3.12 8.05 -8.47
C HIS A 161 3.06 6.55 -8.09
N GLY A 162 4.21 5.97 -7.73
CA GLY A 162 4.36 4.55 -7.45
C GLY A 162 4.14 4.16 -6.00
N CYS A 163 4.07 2.85 -5.78
CA CYS A 163 4.06 2.26 -4.46
C CYS A 163 4.86 0.96 -4.39
N ARG A 164 5.25 0.59 -3.17
CA ARG A 164 5.68 -0.76 -2.82
C ARG A 164 4.93 -1.23 -1.59
N LEU A 165 4.59 -2.51 -1.53
CA LEU A 165 3.87 -3.10 -0.41
C LEU A 165 4.61 -4.34 0.08
N PHE A 166 4.88 -4.39 1.38
CA PHE A 166 5.53 -5.51 2.01
C PHE A 166 4.69 -6.07 3.14
N ARG A 167 4.74 -7.39 3.29
CA ARG A 167 4.39 -8.08 4.53
C ARG A 167 5.69 -8.38 5.27
N CYS A 168 5.73 -8.02 6.55
CA CYS A 168 6.92 -8.12 7.39
C CYS A 168 6.62 -9.02 8.58
N ARG A 169 7.48 -10.01 8.82
CA ARG A 169 7.36 -10.93 9.96
C ARG A 169 8.57 -10.84 10.88
N ALA A 170 8.31 -10.68 12.17
CA ALA A 170 9.33 -10.63 13.22
C ALA A 170 10.01 -11.99 13.42
N HIS A 171 11.33 -11.99 13.52
CA HIS A 171 12.16 -13.14 13.84
C HIS A 171 13.21 -12.75 14.89
N GLU A 172 13.43 -13.61 15.89
CA GLU A 172 14.51 -13.45 16.87
C GLU A 172 15.86 -13.69 16.18
N THR A 173 16.87 -12.87 16.52
CA THR A 173 18.24 -12.95 15.99
C THR A 173 19.19 -13.69 16.92
#